data_AF-A0A1L9BKI6-F1
#
_entry.id   AF-A0A1L9BKI6-F1
#
_cell.length_a   1.000
_cell.length_b   1.000
_cell.length_c   1.000
_cell.angle_alpha   90.00
_cell.angle_beta   90.00
_cell.angle_gamma   90.00
#
_symmetry.space_group_name_H-M   'P 1'
#
loop_
_entity.id
_entity.type
_entity.pdbx_description
1 polymer ?
#
loop_
_entity_poly.entity_id
_entity_poly.type
_entity_poly.pdbx_seq_one_letter_code
_entity_poly.pdbx_strand_id
1 'polypeptide(L)'
;MMSVSPSEHALLSLARAIVDSGQYASVEDLLLTRREVPPKLGPRALHVLRDLLAKGVVLALVRRGGWRRQRHLHDGQGVEGRLWQRHAAPPLHFSSACVRTLQWLTSQPLGRLDREPLEVVEPLTLADELFLYLCCHLVAGTPCGPSVGAQPLFRHSALCRLGFPELLGAPPPGFNASAFTPLLVDKGLVLEALQADLARRWLRIEESKRRVSEPADMVALGSAQEAVLSAFLEALEAARRRDLAGFLLEAGRGLVGRPATLWVEGLSPLASLRARAEASRAAGAWLRSLARLARWDSEHRAVRFFDDDYDAAQFLLSQWSAFGEAGFRLAAERERALSSLGPFEAVSS
;
A
#
# COMPACT_ATOMS: atom_id res chain seq x y z
N MET A 1 -30.10 15.95 -21.01
CA MET A 1 -28.66 16.01 -20.66
C MET A 1 -28.49 16.97 -19.50
N MET A 2 -27.86 16.55 -18.40
CA MET A 2 -27.60 17.43 -17.25
C MET A 2 -26.36 18.28 -17.54
N SER A 3 -26.50 19.61 -17.56
CA SER A 3 -25.36 20.52 -17.74
C SER A 3 -24.68 20.83 -16.39
N VAL A 4 -23.39 20.56 -16.32
CA VAL A 4 -22.46 21.00 -15.24
C VAL A 4 -21.47 22.00 -15.84
N SER A 5 -20.83 22.84 -15.01
CA SER A 5 -19.82 23.77 -15.52
C SER A 5 -18.59 23.02 -16.06
N PRO A 6 -17.77 23.62 -16.93
CA PRO A 6 -16.52 23.01 -17.40
C PRO A 6 -15.55 22.63 -16.26
N SER A 7 -15.48 23.44 -15.20
CA SER A 7 -14.61 23.19 -14.05
C SER A 7 -15.14 22.05 -13.16
N GLU A 8 -16.46 21.97 -12.96
CA GLU A 8 -17.10 20.83 -12.30
C GLU A 8 -16.92 19.54 -13.12
N HIS A 9 -17.02 19.63 -14.44
CA HIS A 9 -16.82 18.49 -15.33
C HIS A 9 -15.40 17.93 -15.25
N ALA A 10 -14.37 18.79 -15.19
CA ALA A 10 -12.99 18.37 -14.99
C ALA A 10 -12.80 17.61 -13.67
N LEU A 11 -13.38 18.13 -12.58
CA LEU A 11 -13.33 17.49 -11.26
C LEU A 11 -14.01 16.12 -11.26
N LEU A 12 -15.21 16.02 -11.87
CA LEU A 12 -15.95 14.76 -11.99
C LEU A 12 -15.20 13.74 -12.88
N SER A 13 -14.53 14.21 -13.93
CA SER A 13 -13.72 13.37 -14.82
C SER A 13 -12.52 12.78 -14.08
N LEU A 14 -11.84 13.60 -13.27
CA LEU A 14 -10.76 13.13 -12.42
C LEU A 14 -11.26 12.14 -11.36
N ALA A 15 -12.37 12.45 -10.68
CA ALA A 15 -12.98 11.55 -9.70
C ALA A 15 -13.30 10.19 -10.33
N ARG A 16 -13.84 10.18 -11.57
CA ARG A 16 -14.10 8.96 -12.33
C ARG A 16 -12.82 8.16 -12.56
N ALA A 17 -11.75 8.81 -13.03
CA ALA A 17 -10.48 8.14 -13.30
C ALA A 17 -9.88 7.50 -12.04
N ILE A 18 -9.98 8.19 -10.89
CA ILE A 18 -9.52 7.67 -9.59
C ILE A 18 -10.27 6.39 -9.21
N VAL A 19 -11.60 6.40 -9.20
CA VAL A 19 -12.40 5.25 -8.72
C VAL A 19 -12.51 4.12 -9.74
N ASP A 20 -12.52 4.42 -11.04
CA ASP A 20 -12.58 3.41 -12.10
C ASP A 20 -11.21 2.73 -12.31
N SER A 21 -10.17 3.12 -11.56
CA SER A 21 -8.79 2.66 -11.82
C SER A 21 -8.38 2.93 -13.26
N GLY A 22 -8.80 4.09 -13.78
CA GLY A 22 -8.51 4.53 -15.13
C GLY A 22 -7.01 4.69 -15.36
N GLN A 23 -6.60 4.68 -16.62
CA GLN A 23 -5.22 4.91 -16.99
C GLN A 23 -4.87 6.39 -16.81
N TYR A 24 -3.72 6.68 -16.21
CA TYR A 24 -3.19 8.04 -16.03
C TYR A 24 -3.28 8.89 -17.31
N ALA A 25 -2.96 8.31 -18.47
CA ALA A 25 -2.99 8.97 -19.78
C ALA A 25 -4.33 9.67 -20.09
N SER A 26 -5.45 9.14 -19.57
CA SER A 26 -6.78 9.73 -19.79
C SER A 26 -7.02 11.05 -19.05
N VAL A 27 -6.23 11.33 -18.00
CA VAL A 27 -6.35 12.51 -17.14
C VAL A 27 -5.03 13.25 -16.96
N GLU A 28 -4.01 12.91 -17.74
CA GLU A 28 -2.67 13.50 -17.66
C GLU A 28 -2.73 15.02 -17.83
N ASP A 29 -3.40 15.52 -18.88
CA ASP A 29 -3.59 16.96 -19.08
C ASP A 29 -4.32 17.63 -17.91
N LEU A 30 -5.30 16.95 -17.29
CA LEU A 30 -6.01 17.48 -16.13
C LEU A 30 -5.09 17.66 -14.92
N LEU A 31 -4.10 16.78 -14.74
CA LEU A 31 -3.17 16.81 -13.61
C LEU A 31 -1.95 17.70 -13.88
N LEU A 32 -1.56 17.91 -15.14
CA LEU A 32 -0.40 18.72 -15.51
C LEU A 32 -0.74 20.19 -15.77
N THR A 33 -2.01 20.51 -16.05
CA THR A 33 -2.46 21.86 -16.39
C THR A 33 -3.19 22.52 -15.21
N ARG A 34 -2.81 23.76 -14.87
CA ARG A 34 -3.51 24.55 -13.84
C ARG A 34 -4.91 24.89 -14.33
N ARG A 35 -5.94 24.64 -13.50
CA ARG A 35 -7.33 24.98 -13.81
C ARG A 35 -7.97 25.75 -12.68
N GLU A 36 -8.92 26.61 -13.03
CA GLU A 36 -9.80 27.23 -12.04
C GLU A 36 -10.78 26.19 -11.51
N VAL A 37 -10.87 26.09 -10.19
CA VAL A 37 -11.69 25.12 -9.50
C VAL A 37 -12.74 25.86 -8.68
N PRO A 38 -14.02 25.46 -8.75
CA PRO A 38 -15.06 26.16 -8.00
C PRO A 38 -14.83 25.96 -6.49
N PRO A 39 -14.99 27.02 -5.67
CA PRO A 39 -14.83 26.92 -4.21
C PRO A 39 -15.88 25.99 -3.60
N LYS A 40 -17.05 25.88 -4.24
CA LYS A 40 -18.14 24.95 -3.87
C LYS A 40 -18.69 24.29 -5.13
N LEU A 41 -18.92 22.99 -5.06
CA LEU A 41 -19.64 22.27 -6.10
C LEU A 41 -21.13 22.64 -6.06
N GLY A 42 -21.71 22.89 -7.22
CA GLY A 42 -23.15 23.05 -7.34
C GLY A 42 -23.90 21.78 -6.89
N PRO A 43 -25.17 21.88 -6.46
CA PRO A 43 -25.93 20.72 -5.96
C PRO A 43 -25.96 19.53 -6.93
N ARG A 44 -25.99 19.81 -8.24
CA ARG A 44 -25.97 18.79 -9.30
C ARG A 44 -24.62 18.08 -9.39
N ALA A 45 -23.52 18.83 -9.46
CA ALA A 45 -22.18 18.23 -9.50
C ALA A 45 -21.88 17.43 -8.23
N LEU A 46 -22.31 17.92 -7.07
CA LEU A 46 -22.18 17.18 -5.81
C LEU A 46 -23.00 15.88 -5.81
N HIS A 47 -24.21 15.88 -6.37
CA HIS A 47 -25.02 14.66 -6.51
C HIS A 47 -24.32 13.63 -7.42
N VAL A 48 -23.80 14.07 -8.57
CA VAL A 48 -23.04 13.20 -9.49
C VAL A 48 -21.78 12.66 -8.82
N LEU A 49 -21.04 13.50 -8.08
CA LEU A 49 -19.85 13.06 -7.36
C LEU A 49 -20.19 11.99 -6.32
N ARG A 50 -21.27 12.17 -5.55
CA ARG A 50 -21.73 11.18 -4.56
C ARG A 50 -22.06 9.85 -5.22
N ASP A 51 -22.82 9.87 -6.31
CA ASP A 51 -23.19 8.65 -7.05
C ASP A 51 -21.95 7.94 -7.63
N LEU A 52 -21.02 8.72 -8.19
CA LEU A 52 -19.77 8.23 -8.74
C LEU A 52 -18.89 7.59 -7.68
N LEU A 53 -18.71 8.23 -6.52
CA LEU A 53 -17.91 7.69 -5.42
C LEU A 53 -18.55 6.42 -4.85
N ALA A 54 -19.86 6.43 -4.61
CA ALA A 54 -20.58 5.27 -4.06
C ALA A 54 -20.47 4.04 -4.97
N LYS A 55 -20.69 4.18 -6.28
CA LYS A 55 -20.60 3.08 -7.24
C LYS A 55 -19.15 2.71 -7.57
N GLY A 56 -18.32 3.72 -7.77
CA GLY A 56 -16.94 3.58 -8.21
C GLY A 56 -16.07 2.87 -7.19
N VAL A 57 -16.23 3.17 -5.90
CA VAL A 57 -15.45 2.51 -4.86
C VAL A 57 -15.80 1.03 -4.72
N VAL A 58 -17.09 0.67 -4.81
CA VAL A 58 -17.48 -0.75 -4.87
C VAL A 58 -16.82 -1.45 -6.05
N LEU A 59 -16.87 -0.83 -7.23
CA LEU A 59 -16.21 -1.37 -8.43
C LEU A 59 -14.69 -1.49 -8.26
N ALA A 60 -14.05 -0.51 -7.63
CA ALA A 60 -12.62 -0.52 -7.34
C ALA A 60 -12.21 -1.68 -6.44
N LEU A 61 -12.97 -1.93 -5.37
CA LEU A 61 -12.76 -3.04 -4.43
C LEU A 61 -12.98 -4.39 -5.10
N VAL A 62 -14.05 -4.50 -5.89
CA VAL A 62 -14.34 -5.71 -6.69
C VAL A 62 -13.14 -6.00 -7.59
N ARG A 63 -12.71 -5.05 -8.43
CA ARG A 63 -11.59 -5.23 -9.38
C ARG A 63 -10.25 -5.57 -8.71
N ARG A 64 -10.00 -5.09 -7.48
CA ARG A 64 -8.74 -5.34 -6.76
C ARG A 64 -8.63 -6.67 -6.06
N GLY A 65 -9.73 -7.40 -5.93
CA GLY A 65 -9.72 -8.72 -5.31
C GLY A 65 -11.08 -9.15 -4.79
N GLY A 66 -12.00 -8.20 -4.55
CA GLY A 66 -13.29 -8.50 -3.92
C GLY A 66 -14.18 -9.51 -4.67
N TRP A 67 -14.02 -9.66 -6.00
CA TRP A 67 -14.74 -10.67 -6.78
C TRP A 67 -14.20 -12.10 -6.61
N ARG A 68 -12.96 -12.24 -6.14
CA ARG A 68 -12.30 -13.54 -6.04
C ARG A 68 -12.87 -14.32 -4.86
N ARG A 69 -13.00 -15.63 -5.03
CA ARG A 69 -13.25 -16.53 -3.90
C ARG A 69 -11.96 -16.66 -3.11
N GLN A 70 -11.96 -16.17 -1.88
CA GLN A 70 -10.81 -16.18 -0.98
C GLN A 70 -11.25 -16.59 0.42
N ARG A 71 -10.28 -17.14 1.15
CA ARG A 71 -10.41 -17.58 2.53
C ARG A 71 -9.82 -16.51 3.44
N HIS A 72 -10.54 -16.08 4.48
CA HIS A 72 -10.09 -15.11 5.49
C HIS A 72 -10.51 -15.53 6.90
N LEU A 73 -9.86 -14.95 7.93
CA LEU A 73 -10.23 -15.17 9.33
C LEU A 73 -11.31 -14.19 9.79
N HIS A 74 -12.44 -14.72 10.23
CA HIS A 74 -13.55 -13.98 10.83
C HIS A 74 -13.82 -14.59 12.19
N ASP A 75 -13.65 -13.80 13.26
CA ASP A 75 -13.94 -14.22 14.64
C ASP A 75 -13.25 -15.56 15.01
N GLY A 76 -12.00 -15.73 14.58
CA GLY A 76 -11.19 -16.94 14.80
C GLY A 76 -11.46 -18.09 13.82
N GLN A 77 -12.46 -17.97 12.94
CA GLN A 77 -12.84 -19.02 12.01
C GLN A 77 -12.52 -18.67 10.56
N GLY A 78 -12.14 -19.68 9.78
CA GLY A 78 -11.91 -19.52 8.36
C GLY A 78 -13.21 -19.43 7.56
N VAL A 79 -13.45 -18.30 6.91
CA VAL A 79 -14.61 -18.09 6.03
C VAL A 79 -14.15 -17.97 4.58
N GLU A 80 -14.83 -18.69 3.68
CA GLU A 80 -14.58 -18.61 2.23
C GLU A 80 -15.75 -17.91 1.53
N GLY A 81 -15.42 -17.11 0.52
CA GLY A 81 -16.41 -16.58 -0.40
C GLY A 81 -15.83 -15.44 -1.22
N ARG A 82 -16.67 -14.75 -1.97
CA ARG A 82 -16.38 -13.39 -2.46
C ARG A 82 -16.59 -12.39 -1.34
N LEU A 83 -16.08 -11.16 -1.49
CA LEU A 83 -16.14 -10.17 -0.42
C LEU A 83 -17.56 -9.95 0.13
N TRP A 84 -18.55 -9.79 -0.76
CA TRP A 84 -19.97 -9.59 -0.41
C TRP A 84 -20.69 -10.86 0.06
N GLN A 85 -20.05 -12.02 -0.04
CA GLN A 85 -20.57 -13.26 0.55
C GLN A 85 -20.06 -13.44 1.98
N ARG A 86 -18.90 -12.86 2.31
CA ARG A 86 -18.30 -12.91 3.65
C ARG A 86 -18.73 -11.74 4.55
N HIS A 87 -19.06 -10.60 3.95
CA HIS A 87 -19.36 -9.37 4.68
C HIS A 87 -20.62 -8.70 4.16
N ALA A 88 -21.36 -8.05 5.07
CA ALA A 88 -22.30 -7.01 4.70
C ALA A 88 -21.55 -5.79 4.13
N ALA A 89 -22.17 -5.07 3.21
CA ALA A 89 -21.55 -3.85 2.66
C ALA A 89 -21.46 -2.79 3.76
N PRO A 90 -20.25 -2.29 4.10
CA PRO A 90 -20.10 -1.28 5.13
C PRO A 90 -20.55 0.09 4.59
N PRO A 91 -21.09 0.96 5.46
CA PRO A 91 -21.39 2.32 5.06
C PRO A 91 -20.09 3.11 4.91
N LEU A 92 -19.64 3.30 3.66
CA LEU A 92 -18.47 4.12 3.35
C LEU A 92 -18.87 5.61 3.32
N HIS A 93 -18.46 6.35 4.35
CA HIS A 93 -18.72 7.78 4.48
C HIS A 93 -17.53 8.60 4.01
N PHE A 94 -17.64 9.29 2.87
CA PHE A 94 -16.60 10.24 2.42
C PHE A 94 -16.73 11.57 3.16
N SER A 95 -15.61 12.10 3.64
CA SER A 95 -15.58 13.42 4.29
C SER A 95 -15.27 14.54 3.28
N SER A 96 -15.11 15.76 3.78
CA SER A 96 -14.63 16.89 2.98
C SER A 96 -13.22 16.67 2.45
N ALA A 97 -12.43 15.74 3.03
CA ALA A 97 -11.10 15.39 2.56
C ALA A 97 -11.10 14.97 1.08
N CYS A 98 -12.09 14.18 0.64
CA CYS A 98 -12.21 13.76 -0.75
C CYS A 98 -12.43 14.92 -1.71
N VAL A 99 -13.35 15.84 -1.37
CA VAL A 99 -13.64 17.00 -2.20
C VAL A 99 -12.44 17.95 -2.25
N ARG A 100 -11.80 18.22 -1.10
CA ARG A 100 -10.58 19.04 -1.03
C ARG A 100 -9.44 18.43 -1.84
N THR A 101 -9.26 17.11 -1.77
CA THR A 101 -8.25 16.39 -2.56
C THR A 101 -8.50 16.54 -4.05
N LEU A 102 -9.74 16.35 -4.49
CA LEU A 102 -10.13 16.55 -5.89
C LEU A 102 -9.88 17.98 -6.36
N GLN A 103 -10.32 18.96 -5.56
CA GLN A 103 -10.09 20.37 -5.86
C GLN A 103 -8.60 20.68 -5.99
N TRP A 104 -7.78 20.19 -5.05
CA TRP A 104 -6.33 20.37 -5.06
C TRP A 104 -5.65 19.71 -6.27
N LEU A 105 -5.99 18.46 -6.57
CA LEU A 105 -5.45 17.73 -7.74
C LEU A 105 -5.78 18.45 -9.06
N THR A 106 -6.94 19.11 -9.15
CA THR A 106 -7.33 19.87 -10.34
C THR A 106 -6.81 21.31 -10.39
N SER A 107 -6.52 21.93 -9.24
CA SER A 107 -6.11 23.34 -9.18
C SER A 107 -4.61 23.55 -9.34
N GLN A 108 -3.81 22.48 -9.24
CA GLN A 108 -2.36 22.54 -9.18
C GLN A 108 -1.71 21.72 -10.29
N PRO A 109 -0.76 22.27 -11.08
CA PRO A 109 -0.06 21.50 -12.11
C PRO A 109 0.97 20.54 -11.50
N LEU A 110 0.60 19.29 -11.23
CA LEU A 110 1.38 18.34 -10.44
C LEU A 110 2.75 17.97 -11.02
N GLY A 111 3.06 18.34 -12.27
CA GLY A 111 4.39 18.21 -12.86
C GLY A 111 5.44 19.20 -12.34
N ARG A 112 5.10 20.13 -11.44
CA ARG A 112 6.10 20.98 -10.74
C ARG A 112 5.98 20.83 -9.22
N LEU A 113 7.10 21.06 -8.53
CA LEU A 113 7.25 20.79 -7.10
C LEU A 113 6.68 21.89 -6.18
N ASP A 114 6.58 23.12 -6.68
CA ASP A 114 6.04 24.25 -5.91
C ASP A 114 4.50 24.22 -5.89
N ARG A 115 3.93 23.72 -4.79
CA ARG A 115 2.51 23.41 -4.61
C ARG A 115 2.04 23.91 -3.25
N GLU A 116 0.83 24.46 -3.23
CA GLU A 116 0.15 24.72 -1.97
C GLU A 116 -0.07 23.40 -1.21
N PRO A 117 0.22 23.35 0.10
CA PRO A 117 0.07 22.14 0.87
C PRO A 117 -1.41 21.76 0.99
N LEU A 118 -1.73 20.50 0.71
CA LEU A 118 -3.03 19.93 1.04
C LEU A 118 -3.08 19.61 2.53
N GLU A 119 -3.70 20.50 3.30
CA GLU A 119 -3.84 20.37 4.75
C GLU A 119 -4.52 19.06 5.16
N VAL A 120 -4.09 18.53 6.31
CA VAL A 120 -4.68 17.33 6.91
C VAL A 120 -6.08 17.66 7.42
N VAL A 121 -7.05 16.84 7.04
CA VAL A 121 -8.41 16.88 7.59
C VAL A 121 -8.60 15.63 8.44
N GLU A 122 -8.65 15.80 9.75
CA GLU A 122 -8.82 14.70 10.70
C GLU A 122 -10.22 14.70 11.32
N PRO A 123 -10.76 13.52 11.68
CA PRO A 123 -10.22 12.19 11.37
C PRO A 123 -10.50 11.76 9.93
N LEU A 124 -9.57 11.04 9.30
CA LEU A 124 -9.84 10.37 8.01
C LEU A 124 -10.79 9.20 8.22
N THR A 125 -11.81 9.12 7.38
CA THR A 125 -12.70 7.95 7.34
C THR A 125 -12.07 6.81 6.54
N LEU A 126 -12.59 5.60 6.67
CA LEU A 126 -12.19 4.46 5.83
C LEU A 126 -12.38 4.74 4.33
N ALA A 127 -13.41 5.50 3.96
CA ALA A 127 -13.68 5.88 2.58
C ALA A 127 -12.63 6.88 2.06
N ASP A 128 -12.19 7.82 2.90
CA ASP A 128 -11.12 8.77 2.56
C ASP A 128 -9.77 8.04 2.40
N GLU A 129 -9.43 7.11 3.30
CA GLU A 129 -8.23 6.26 3.20
C GLU A 129 -8.18 5.52 1.86
N LEU A 130 -9.29 4.90 1.47
CA LEU A 130 -9.39 4.19 0.20
C LEU A 130 -9.32 5.15 -1.00
N PHE A 131 -9.97 6.30 -0.92
CA PHE A 131 -9.92 7.31 -1.99
C PHE A 131 -8.49 7.83 -2.21
N LEU A 132 -7.77 8.17 -1.14
CA LEU A 132 -6.37 8.60 -1.20
C LEU A 132 -5.46 7.49 -1.74
N TYR A 133 -5.69 6.24 -1.35
CA TYR A 133 -4.97 5.08 -1.90
C TYR A 133 -5.15 4.96 -3.42
N LEU A 134 -6.38 5.15 -3.92
CA LEU A 134 -6.68 5.11 -5.35
C LEU A 134 -6.04 6.29 -6.10
N CYS A 135 -5.98 7.48 -5.48
CA CYS A 135 -5.22 8.60 -6.00
C CYS A 135 -3.72 8.26 -6.14
N CYS A 136 -3.10 7.69 -5.09
CA CYS A 136 -1.72 7.21 -5.17
C CYS A 136 -1.55 6.16 -6.28
N HIS A 137 -2.52 5.25 -6.43
CA HIS A 137 -2.49 4.22 -7.48
C HIS A 137 -2.47 4.84 -8.88
N LEU A 138 -3.26 5.88 -9.11
CA LEU A 138 -3.34 6.58 -10.39
C LEU A 138 -2.02 7.26 -10.77
N VAL A 139 -1.30 7.85 -9.80
CA VAL A 139 -0.10 8.68 -10.06
C VAL A 139 1.22 7.96 -9.84
N ALA A 140 1.22 6.76 -9.27
CA ALA A 140 2.45 6.03 -8.98
C ALA A 140 3.23 5.69 -10.27
N GLY A 141 4.52 6.03 -10.30
CA GLY A 141 5.38 5.85 -11.46
C GLY A 141 5.17 6.91 -12.57
N THR A 142 4.41 7.98 -12.29
CA THR A 142 4.19 9.10 -13.20
C THR A 142 4.90 10.36 -12.68
N PRO A 143 5.08 11.40 -13.52
CA PRO A 143 5.63 12.68 -13.08
C PRO A 143 4.85 13.37 -11.95
N CYS A 144 3.56 13.04 -11.77
CA CYS A 144 2.73 13.61 -10.71
C CYS A 144 2.96 12.95 -9.33
N GLY A 145 3.58 11.77 -9.31
CA GLY A 145 3.79 11.00 -8.09
C GLY A 145 4.50 11.79 -6.99
N PRO A 146 5.68 12.38 -7.22
CA PRO A 146 6.42 13.13 -6.21
C PRO A 146 5.60 14.25 -5.56
N SER A 147 4.82 14.99 -6.36
CA SER A 147 3.97 16.09 -5.87
C SER A 147 2.86 15.58 -4.94
N VAL A 148 2.26 14.44 -5.25
CA VAL A 148 1.27 13.77 -4.38
C VAL A 148 1.93 13.20 -3.12
N GLY A 149 3.08 12.53 -3.28
CA GLY A 149 3.84 11.94 -2.17
C GLY A 149 4.38 12.95 -1.16
N ALA A 150 4.56 14.21 -1.58
CA ALA A 150 4.96 15.31 -0.72
C ALA A 150 3.83 15.84 0.17
N GLN A 151 2.56 15.56 -0.13
CA GLN A 151 1.43 16.19 0.54
C GLN A 151 1.17 15.63 1.94
N PRO A 152 0.92 16.50 2.95
CA PRO A 152 0.62 16.08 4.32
C PRO A 152 -0.56 15.12 4.42
N LEU A 153 -1.66 15.37 3.69
CA LEU A 153 -2.85 14.52 3.73
C LEU A 153 -2.56 13.06 3.32
N PHE A 154 -1.82 12.86 2.22
CA PHE A 154 -1.44 11.53 1.75
C PHE A 154 -0.45 10.84 2.69
N ARG A 155 0.45 11.62 3.29
CA ARG A 155 1.39 11.18 4.33
C ARG A 155 0.70 10.86 5.66
N HIS A 156 -0.53 11.31 5.89
CA HIS A 156 -1.28 10.94 7.08
C HIS A 156 -2.01 9.59 6.89
N SER A 157 -2.42 9.27 5.67
CA SER A 157 -3.15 8.04 5.35
C SER A 157 -2.32 6.77 5.59
N ALA A 158 -2.81 5.90 6.47
CA ALA A 158 -2.15 4.63 6.78
C ALA A 158 -2.19 3.66 5.59
N LEU A 159 -3.28 3.67 4.81
CA LEU A 159 -3.43 2.80 3.65
C LEU A 159 -2.52 3.23 2.50
N CYS A 160 -2.37 4.54 2.29
CA CYS A 160 -1.39 5.08 1.35
C CYS A 160 0.03 4.64 1.72
N ARG A 161 0.40 4.73 3.01
CA ARG A 161 1.72 4.29 3.48
C ARG A 161 1.97 2.80 3.27
N LEU A 162 0.97 1.97 3.54
CA LEU A 162 1.07 0.52 3.33
C LEU A 162 1.25 0.15 1.85
N GLY A 163 0.60 0.88 0.95
CA GLY A 163 0.66 0.61 -0.48
C GLY A 163 1.81 1.30 -1.22
N PHE A 164 2.30 2.43 -0.72
CA PHE A 164 3.18 3.34 -1.46
C PHE A 164 4.33 3.90 -0.59
N PRO A 165 5.08 3.08 0.16
CA PRO A 165 6.17 3.57 1.01
C PRO A 165 7.27 4.29 0.21
N GLU A 166 7.51 3.88 -1.04
CA GLU A 166 8.46 4.50 -1.97
C GLU A 166 8.03 5.89 -2.44
N LEU A 167 6.72 6.18 -2.42
CA LEU A 167 6.18 7.47 -2.81
C LEU A 167 6.15 8.46 -1.64
N LEU A 168 5.83 7.96 -0.45
CA LEU A 168 5.53 8.78 0.73
C LEU A 168 6.73 8.94 1.66
N GLY A 169 7.75 8.11 1.51
CA GLY A 169 8.95 8.09 2.34
C GLY A 169 8.65 7.73 3.79
N ALA A 170 9.58 8.08 4.67
CA ALA A 170 9.50 7.76 6.09
C ALA A 170 8.19 8.29 6.71
N PRO A 171 7.57 7.53 7.63
CA PRO A 171 6.42 8.00 8.37
C PRO A 171 6.76 9.15 9.33
N PRO A 172 5.77 9.98 9.68
CA PRO A 172 5.98 11.05 10.65
C PRO A 172 6.32 10.48 12.02
N PRO A 173 6.97 11.27 12.90
CA PRO A 173 7.15 10.90 14.29
C PRO A 173 5.81 10.49 14.93
N GLY A 174 5.83 9.41 15.73
CA GLY A 174 4.63 8.90 16.39
C GLY A 174 3.77 7.95 15.55
N PHE A 175 4.08 7.72 14.27
CA PHE A 175 3.40 6.69 13.48
C PHE A 175 3.65 5.30 14.08
N ASN A 176 2.57 4.61 14.47
CA ASN A 176 2.60 3.32 15.16
C ASN A 176 1.37 2.47 14.80
N ALA A 177 1.21 1.33 15.45
CA ALA A 177 0.10 0.39 15.20
C ALA A 177 -1.29 1.03 15.23
N SER A 178 -1.52 2.03 16.09
CA SER A 178 -2.83 2.68 16.21
C SER A 178 -3.26 3.42 14.94
N ALA A 179 -2.32 3.82 14.08
CA ALA A 179 -2.62 4.44 12.78
C ALA A 179 -3.39 3.50 11.84
N PHE A 180 -3.28 2.18 12.03
CA PHE A 180 -3.98 1.18 11.22
C PHE A 180 -5.36 0.81 11.77
N THR A 181 -5.74 1.30 12.95
CA THR A 181 -7.05 1.01 13.57
C THR A 181 -8.23 1.28 12.63
N PRO A 182 -8.30 2.42 11.90
CA PRO A 182 -9.38 2.69 10.96
C PRO A 182 -9.49 1.68 9.82
N LEU A 183 -8.40 1.00 9.45
CA LEU A 183 -8.40 -0.01 8.39
C LEU A 183 -8.80 -1.41 8.87
N LEU A 184 -8.85 -1.61 10.19
CA LEU A 184 -9.22 -2.88 10.83
C LEU A 184 -10.65 -2.89 11.34
N VAL A 185 -11.36 -1.75 11.28
CA VAL A 185 -12.81 -1.69 11.47
C VAL A 185 -13.53 -2.59 10.45
N ASP A 186 -14.77 -2.98 10.76
CA ASP A 186 -15.59 -3.86 9.90
C ASP A 186 -14.83 -5.10 9.43
N LYS A 187 -14.06 -5.71 10.35
CA LYS A 187 -13.23 -6.89 10.09
C LYS A 187 -12.25 -6.68 8.93
N GLY A 188 -11.69 -5.48 8.78
CA GLY A 188 -10.65 -5.20 7.78
C GLY A 188 -11.05 -5.47 6.33
N LEU A 189 -12.34 -5.31 6.00
CA LEU A 189 -12.91 -5.61 4.67
C LEU A 189 -12.12 -4.98 3.51
N VAL A 190 -11.69 -3.72 3.67
CA VAL A 190 -10.90 -3.03 2.64
C VAL A 190 -9.55 -3.72 2.45
N LEU A 191 -8.87 -4.10 3.54
CA LEU A 191 -7.60 -4.83 3.47
C LEU A 191 -7.76 -6.23 2.87
N GLU A 192 -8.87 -6.93 3.14
CA GLU A 192 -9.18 -8.20 2.48
C GLU A 192 -9.31 -8.03 0.97
N ALA A 193 -10.08 -7.03 0.53
CA ALA A 193 -10.30 -6.74 -0.89
C ALA A 193 -9.01 -6.35 -1.62
N LEU A 194 -8.09 -5.68 -0.91
CA LEU A 194 -6.85 -5.16 -1.46
C LEU A 194 -5.68 -6.16 -1.42
N GLN A 195 -5.82 -7.34 -0.80
CA GLN A 195 -4.71 -8.31 -0.67
C GLN A 195 -3.95 -8.56 -1.98
N ALA A 196 -4.67 -8.84 -3.07
CA ALA A 196 -4.03 -9.13 -4.36
C ALA A 196 -3.37 -7.88 -4.97
N ASP A 197 -3.91 -6.68 -4.73
CA ASP A 197 -3.32 -5.43 -5.22
C ASP A 197 -2.07 -5.06 -4.42
N LEU A 198 -2.13 -5.20 -3.09
CA LEU A 198 -0.99 -5.02 -2.19
C LEU A 198 0.12 -6.02 -2.52
N ALA A 199 -0.19 -7.29 -2.77
CA ALA A 199 0.81 -8.29 -3.16
C ALA A 199 1.55 -7.89 -4.45
N ARG A 200 0.80 -7.50 -5.50
CA ARG A 200 1.39 -7.00 -6.75
C ARG A 200 2.19 -5.73 -6.56
N ARG A 201 1.77 -4.86 -5.64
CA ARG A 201 2.46 -3.60 -5.35
C ARG A 201 3.78 -3.85 -4.64
N TRP A 202 3.78 -4.64 -3.57
CA TRP A 202 5.00 -5.00 -2.86
C TRP A 202 5.99 -5.75 -3.75
N LEU A 203 5.52 -6.67 -4.60
CA LEU A 203 6.35 -7.29 -5.63
C LEU A 203 7.04 -6.23 -6.51
N ARG A 204 6.29 -5.26 -7.06
CA ARG A 204 6.84 -4.19 -7.89
C ARG A 204 7.84 -3.30 -7.15
N ILE A 205 7.57 -2.98 -5.88
CA ILE A 205 8.49 -2.18 -5.05
C ILE A 205 9.82 -2.93 -4.91
N GLU A 206 9.78 -4.20 -4.52
CA GLU A 206 10.99 -5.01 -4.36
C GLU A 206 11.74 -5.19 -5.68
N GLU A 207 11.05 -5.42 -6.81
CA GLU A 207 11.69 -5.50 -8.13
C GLU A 207 12.26 -4.15 -8.61
N SER A 208 11.75 -3.03 -8.11
CA SER A 208 12.23 -1.69 -8.49
C SER A 208 13.56 -1.32 -7.82
N LYS A 209 13.89 -1.95 -6.69
CA LYS A 209 15.12 -1.68 -5.92
C LYS A 209 16.39 -1.88 -6.75
N ARG A 210 16.39 -2.80 -7.70
CA ARG A 210 17.51 -3.00 -8.66
C ARG A 210 17.83 -1.77 -9.52
N ARG A 211 16.95 -0.77 -9.57
CA ARG A 211 17.12 0.47 -10.34
C ARG A 211 17.48 1.67 -9.46
N VAL A 212 17.55 1.49 -8.14
CA VAL A 212 17.94 2.56 -7.21
C VAL A 212 19.45 2.68 -7.25
N SER A 213 19.94 3.80 -7.78
CA SER A 213 21.38 4.06 -7.92
C SER A 213 21.97 4.72 -6.68
N GLU A 214 21.24 5.63 -6.05
CA GLU A 214 21.71 6.39 -4.90
C GLU A 214 21.52 5.60 -3.60
N PRO A 215 22.61 5.34 -2.83
CA PRO A 215 22.50 4.62 -1.56
C PRO A 215 21.54 5.28 -0.56
N ALA A 216 21.50 6.62 -0.54
CA ALA A 216 20.60 7.36 0.35
C ALA A 216 19.12 7.07 0.05
N ASP A 217 18.75 6.94 -1.21
CA ASP A 217 17.39 6.61 -1.63
C ASP A 217 17.00 5.20 -1.21
N MET A 218 17.94 4.23 -1.32
CA MET A 218 17.73 2.87 -0.83
C MET A 218 17.54 2.84 0.69
N VAL A 219 18.34 3.61 1.43
CA VAL A 219 18.20 3.74 2.89
C VAL A 219 16.87 4.35 3.28
N ALA A 220 16.45 5.42 2.60
CA ALA A 220 15.16 6.06 2.83
C ALA A 220 13.99 5.10 2.54
N LEU A 221 14.04 4.37 1.43
CA LEU A 221 13.05 3.36 1.08
C LEU A 221 12.98 2.24 2.11
N GLY A 222 14.12 1.64 2.46
CA GLY A 222 14.19 0.57 3.45
C GLY A 222 13.64 1.01 4.81
N SER A 223 13.99 2.22 5.26
CA SER A 223 13.49 2.79 6.51
C SER A 223 11.98 3.02 6.49
N ALA A 224 11.43 3.51 5.37
CA ALA A 224 10.00 3.68 5.19
C ALA A 224 9.26 2.34 5.23
N GLN A 225 9.79 1.31 4.55
CA GLN A 225 9.21 -0.03 4.56
C GLN A 225 9.22 -0.66 5.97
N GLU A 226 10.35 -0.58 6.67
CA GLU A 226 10.49 -1.15 8.01
C GLU A 226 9.53 -0.51 9.01
N ALA A 227 9.44 0.83 9.03
CA ALA A 227 8.54 1.53 9.93
C ALA A 227 7.07 1.22 9.65
N VAL A 228 6.66 1.23 8.37
CA VAL A 228 5.27 0.93 7.98
C VAL A 228 4.89 -0.51 8.26
N LEU A 229 5.74 -1.48 7.88
CA LEU A 229 5.46 -2.90 8.11
C LEU A 229 5.49 -3.27 9.58
N SER A 230 6.40 -2.70 10.38
CA SER A 230 6.44 -2.95 11.82
C SER A 230 5.13 -2.52 12.49
N ALA A 231 4.68 -1.30 12.24
CA ALA A 231 3.42 -0.76 12.76
C ALA A 231 2.20 -1.57 12.25
N PHE A 232 2.18 -1.91 10.97
CA PHE A 232 1.09 -2.71 10.39
C PHE A 232 0.99 -4.11 11.01
N LEU A 233 2.09 -4.83 11.09
CA LEU A 233 2.11 -6.20 11.64
C LEU A 233 1.76 -6.22 13.13
N GLU A 234 2.14 -5.19 13.88
CA GLU A 234 1.71 -5.01 15.27
C GLU A 234 0.21 -4.76 15.39
N ALA A 235 -0.37 -3.92 14.51
CA ALA A 235 -1.80 -3.70 14.47
C ALA A 235 -2.59 -4.98 14.13
N LEU A 236 -2.09 -5.79 13.19
CA LEU A 236 -2.70 -7.07 12.83
C LEU A 236 -2.67 -8.07 13.98
N GLU A 237 -1.56 -8.11 14.73
CA GLU A 237 -1.41 -8.96 15.90
C GLU A 237 -2.39 -8.57 17.01
N ALA A 238 -2.47 -7.27 17.33
CA ALA A 238 -3.42 -6.74 18.30
C ALA A 238 -4.88 -7.02 17.90
N ALA A 239 -5.21 -6.95 16.61
CA ALA A 239 -6.54 -7.25 16.09
C ALA A 239 -6.82 -8.74 15.87
N ARG A 240 -5.85 -9.64 16.12
CA ARG A 240 -5.92 -11.08 15.79
C ARG A 240 -6.28 -11.34 14.31
N ARG A 241 -5.76 -10.51 13.41
CA ARG A 241 -5.98 -10.54 11.95
C ARG A 241 -4.69 -10.78 11.17
N ARG A 242 -3.89 -11.75 11.63
CA ARG A 242 -2.63 -12.16 10.99
C ARG A 242 -2.82 -12.60 9.53
N ASP A 243 -4.02 -13.05 9.14
CA ASP A 243 -4.38 -13.42 7.76
C ASP A 243 -4.20 -12.25 6.78
N LEU A 244 -4.37 -11.01 7.23
CA LEU A 244 -4.23 -9.81 6.41
C LEU A 244 -2.78 -9.50 6.02
N ALA A 245 -1.79 -10.18 6.61
CA ALA A 245 -0.38 -10.09 6.19
C ALA A 245 -0.06 -11.00 5.00
N GLY A 246 -1.00 -11.84 4.55
CA GLY A 246 -0.78 -12.85 3.51
C GLY A 246 -0.26 -12.28 2.19
N PHE A 247 -0.59 -11.03 1.85
CA PHE A 247 -0.07 -10.36 0.65
C PHE A 247 1.47 -10.24 0.64
N LEU A 248 2.13 -10.17 1.81
CA LEU A 248 3.60 -10.11 1.90
C LEU A 248 4.22 -11.45 1.47
N LEU A 249 3.60 -12.57 1.87
CA LEU A 249 4.03 -13.90 1.45
C LEU A 249 3.79 -14.09 -0.05
N GLU A 250 2.63 -13.65 -0.55
CA GLU A 250 2.30 -13.72 -1.97
C GLU A 250 3.30 -12.90 -2.82
N ALA A 251 3.65 -11.68 -2.38
CA ALA A 251 4.68 -10.87 -3.03
C ALA A 251 6.04 -11.61 -3.06
N GLY A 252 6.34 -12.40 -2.03
CA GLY A 252 7.62 -13.08 -1.88
C GLY A 252 7.80 -14.37 -2.69
N ARG A 253 6.72 -15.03 -3.13
CA ARG A 253 6.77 -16.35 -3.79
C ARG A 253 7.71 -16.40 -5.01
N GLY A 254 7.81 -15.31 -5.77
CA GLY A 254 8.72 -15.21 -6.93
C GLY A 254 10.07 -14.54 -6.63
N LEU A 255 10.22 -13.94 -5.46
CA LEU A 255 11.38 -13.10 -5.13
C LEU A 255 12.43 -13.83 -4.30
N VAL A 256 12.03 -14.60 -3.28
CA VAL A 256 12.99 -15.21 -2.35
C VAL A 256 13.90 -16.25 -3.01
N GLY A 257 13.45 -16.83 -4.13
CA GLY A 257 14.26 -17.73 -4.95
C GLY A 257 15.37 -17.03 -5.75
N ARG A 258 15.26 -15.72 -5.97
CA ARG A 258 16.26 -14.93 -6.73
C ARG A 258 17.49 -14.62 -5.86
N PRO A 259 18.67 -14.36 -6.46
CA PRO A 259 19.87 -14.01 -5.70
C PRO A 259 19.72 -12.67 -4.99
N ALA A 260 20.39 -12.52 -3.83
CA ALA A 260 20.35 -11.31 -3.02
C ALA A 260 20.86 -10.05 -3.76
N THR A 261 21.77 -10.24 -4.73
CA THR A 261 22.32 -9.16 -5.56
C THR A 261 21.24 -8.40 -6.34
N LEU A 262 20.10 -9.03 -6.65
CA LEU A 262 18.98 -8.38 -7.33
C LEU A 262 18.53 -7.09 -6.65
N TRP A 263 18.55 -7.03 -5.32
CA TRP A 263 18.08 -5.86 -4.58
C TRP A 263 19.07 -4.69 -4.55
N VAL A 264 20.33 -4.92 -4.92
CA VAL A 264 21.42 -3.94 -4.79
C VAL A 264 22.20 -3.73 -6.09
N GLU A 265 21.83 -4.42 -7.17
CA GLU A 265 22.47 -4.37 -8.49
C GLU A 265 22.62 -2.95 -9.04
N GLY A 266 21.64 -2.08 -8.77
CA GLY A 266 21.65 -0.70 -9.26
C GLY A 266 22.56 0.25 -8.50
N LEU A 267 23.03 -0.11 -7.29
CA LEU A 267 23.74 0.82 -6.41
C LEU A 267 25.04 1.31 -7.05
N SER A 268 25.26 2.63 -6.99
CA SER A 268 26.43 3.27 -7.58
C SER A 268 27.74 2.69 -7.03
N PRO A 269 28.64 2.17 -7.88
CA PRO A 269 29.93 1.63 -7.44
C PRO A 269 30.87 2.74 -6.93
N LEU A 270 30.59 4.00 -7.27
CA LEU A 270 31.34 5.17 -6.84
C LEU A 270 31.03 5.58 -5.40
N ALA A 271 29.94 5.06 -4.82
CA ALA A 271 29.60 5.34 -3.43
C ALA A 271 30.57 4.65 -2.45
N SER A 272 30.78 5.29 -1.30
CA SER A 272 31.63 4.73 -0.24
C SER A 272 31.17 3.32 0.17
N LEU A 273 32.12 2.47 0.58
CA LEU A 273 31.82 1.12 1.08
C LEU A 273 30.80 1.13 2.22
N ARG A 274 30.91 2.10 3.14
CA ARG A 274 29.97 2.28 4.23
C ARG A 274 28.55 2.57 3.73
N ALA A 275 28.40 3.50 2.78
CA ALA A 275 27.10 3.85 2.22
C ALA A 275 26.46 2.67 1.47
N ARG A 276 27.25 1.90 0.71
CA ARG A 276 26.75 0.69 0.03
C ARG A 276 26.34 -0.41 1.00
N ALA A 277 27.10 -0.62 2.08
CA ALA A 277 26.74 -1.60 3.11
C ALA A 277 25.46 -1.21 3.86
N GLU A 278 25.28 0.08 4.15
CA GLU A 278 24.05 0.62 4.74
C GLU A 278 22.85 0.44 3.82
N ALA A 279 22.98 0.83 2.55
CA ALA A 279 21.96 0.64 1.53
C ALA A 279 21.60 -0.84 1.33
N SER A 280 22.59 -1.74 1.33
CA SER A 280 22.36 -3.19 1.20
C SER A 280 21.55 -3.75 2.37
N ARG A 281 21.86 -3.34 3.61
CA ARG A 281 21.05 -3.69 4.79
C ARG A 281 19.65 -3.11 4.71
N ALA A 282 19.51 -1.85 4.27
CA ALA A 282 18.21 -1.21 4.12
C ALA A 282 17.34 -1.88 3.05
N ALA A 283 17.94 -2.35 1.96
CA ALA A 283 17.24 -3.09 0.90
C ALA A 283 16.55 -4.36 1.43
N GLY A 284 17.08 -4.97 2.49
CA GLY A 284 16.52 -6.15 3.17
C GLY A 284 15.34 -5.88 4.12
N ALA A 285 14.83 -4.64 4.25
CA ALA A 285 13.76 -4.29 5.19
C ALA A 285 12.50 -5.17 5.08
N TRP A 286 12.02 -5.41 3.85
CA TRP A 286 10.89 -6.30 3.62
C TRP A 286 11.21 -7.76 4.02
N LEU A 287 12.40 -8.27 3.72
CA LEU A 287 12.82 -9.63 4.12
C LEU A 287 12.85 -9.80 5.65
N ARG A 288 13.29 -8.77 6.39
CA ARG A 288 13.21 -8.76 7.86
C ARG A 288 11.77 -8.85 8.36
N SER A 289 10.83 -8.19 7.69
CA SER A 289 9.41 -8.33 8.05
C SER A 289 8.90 -9.77 7.92
N LEU A 290 9.42 -10.53 6.94
CA LEU A 290 9.08 -11.95 6.78
C LEU A 290 9.58 -12.81 7.94
N ALA A 291 10.63 -12.41 8.66
CA ALA A 291 11.06 -13.10 9.87
C ALA A 291 9.99 -13.04 10.98
N ARG A 292 9.22 -11.94 11.06
CA ARG A 292 8.07 -11.85 11.97
C ARG A 292 6.96 -12.82 11.56
N LEU A 293 6.69 -12.95 10.26
CA LEU A 293 5.72 -13.93 9.76
C LEU A 293 6.18 -15.37 9.96
N ALA A 294 7.48 -15.65 9.85
CA ALA A 294 8.07 -16.96 10.17
C ALA A 294 7.88 -17.33 11.65
N ARG A 295 8.02 -16.34 12.54
CA ARG A 295 7.73 -16.51 13.97
C ARG A 295 6.25 -16.83 14.20
N TRP A 296 5.34 -16.09 13.56
CA TRP A 296 3.90 -16.39 13.61
C TRP A 296 3.59 -17.79 13.07
N ASP A 297 4.19 -18.22 11.96
CA ASP A 297 4.01 -19.59 11.44
C ASP A 297 4.45 -20.64 12.48
N SER A 298 5.58 -20.42 13.14
CA SER A 298 6.09 -21.30 14.20
C SER A 298 5.16 -21.32 15.42
N GLU A 299 4.63 -20.17 15.84
CA GLU A 299 3.63 -20.06 16.91
C GLU A 299 2.36 -20.85 16.55
N HIS A 300 1.83 -20.71 15.33
CA HIS A 300 0.65 -21.44 14.89
C HIS A 300 0.86 -22.96 14.87
N ARG A 301 2.06 -23.45 14.54
CA ARG A 301 2.41 -24.89 14.62
C ARG A 301 2.47 -25.40 16.05
N ALA A 302 2.74 -24.54 17.02
CA ALA A 302 2.82 -24.90 18.43
C ALA A 302 1.45 -24.96 19.12
N VAL A 303 0.40 -24.40 18.50
CA VAL A 303 -0.97 -24.44 19.01
C VAL A 303 -1.48 -25.88 19.02
N ARG A 304 -1.97 -26.33 20.18
CA ARG A 304 -2.45 -27.70 20.38
C ARG A 304 -3.91 -27.81 19.92
N PHE A 305 -4.33 -29.02 19.60
CA PHE A 305 -5.69 -29.31 19.12
C PHE A 305 -6.81 -28.84 20.08
N PHE A 306 -6.53 -28.76 21.38
CA PHE A 306 -7.49 -28.37 22.41
C PHE A 306 -7.41 -26.90 22.82
N ASP A 307 -6.57 -26.09 22.17
CA ASP A 307 -6.49 -24.66 22.44
C ASP A 307 -7.58 -23.90 21.64
N ASP A 308 -8.14 -22.84 22.23
CA ASP A 308 -9.22 -22.06 21.60
C ASP A 308 -8.83 -21.46 20.23
N ASP A 309 -7.54 -21.21 20.01
CA ASP A 309 -7.01 -20.64 18.77
C ASP A 309 -6.67 -21.69 17.69
N TYR A 310 -6.97 -22.98 17.92
CA TYR A 310 -6.59 -24.07 17.02
C TYR A 310 -7.10 -23.88 15.59
N ASP A 311 -8.38 -23.56 15.40
CA ASP A 311 -8.98 -23.38 14.08
C ASP A 311 -8.34 -22.23 13.30
N ALA A 312 -8.07 -21.11 13.99
CA ALA A 312 -7.39 -19.96 13.41
C ALA A 312 -5.95 -20.31 13.00
N ALA A 313 -5.23 -21.04 13.85
CA ALA A 313 -3.88 -21.50 13.58
C ALA A 313 -3.83 -22.45 12.37
N GLN A 314 -4.69 -23.47 12.32
CA GLN A 314 -4.77 -24.41 11.18
C GLN A 314 -5.14 -23.70 9.88
N PHE A 315 -6.04 -22.72 9.96
CA PHE A 315 -6.38 -21.88 8.83
C PHE A 315 -5.15 -21.14 8.28
N LEU A 316 -4.39 -20.48 9.14
CA LEU A 316 -3.21 -19.70 8.73
C LEU A 316 -2.11 -20.61 8.17
N LEU A 317 -1.86 -21.76 8.80
CA LEU A 317 -0.93 -22.77 8.29
C LEU A 317 -1.33 -23.27 6.89
N SER A 318 -2.62 -23.52 6.68
CA SER A 318 -3.16 -23.90 5.36
C SER A 318 -2.93 -22.78 4.34
N GLN A 319 -3.21 -21.53 4.69
CA GLN A 319 -3.08 -20.37 3.81
C GLN A 319 -1.62 -20.09 3.43
N TRP A 320 -0.69 -20.27 4.37
CA TRP A 320 0.73 -19.93 4.20
C TRP A 320 1.57 -21.11 3.69
N SER A 321 0.99 -22.31 3.62
CA SER A 321 1.65 -23.55 3.19
C SER A 321 2.46 -23.43 1.89
N ALA A 322 1.95 -22.71 0.89
CA ALA A 322 2.63 -22.54 -0.38
C ALA A 322 3.88 -21.63 -0.31
N PHE A 323 4.02 -20.79 0.71
CA PHE A 323 5.29 -20.11 1.01
C PHE A 323 6.14 -21.01 1.92
N GLY A 324 5.56 -21.48 3.02
CA GLY A 324 6.10 -22.53 3.89
C GLY A 324 7.45 -22.21 4.53
N GLU A 325 7.97 -23.19 5.26
CA GLU A 325 9.27 -23.10 5.95
C GLU A 325 10.42 -22.84 4.96
N ALA A 326 10.37 -23.45 3.77
CA ALA A 326 11.36 -23.26 2.73
C ALA A 326 11.42 -21.79 2.26
N GLY A 327 10.26 -21.14 2.05
CA GLY A 327 10.20 -19.73 1.69
C GLY A 327 10.76 -18.83 2.78
N PHE A 328 10.43 -19.09 4.05
CA PHE A 328 10.97 -18.33 5.18
C PHE A 328 12.50 -18.50 5.33
N ARG A 329 13.01 -19.72 5.14
CA ARG A 329 14.45 -20.00 5.16
C ARG A 329 15.19 -19.24 4.06
N LEU A 330 14.68 -19.29 2.83
CA LEU A 330 15.24 -18.53 1.71
C LEU A 330 15.21 -17.03 1.99
N ALA A 331 14.11 -16.49 2.52
CA ALA A 331 14.04 -15.08 2.90
C ALA A 331 15.13 -14.69 3.90
N ALA A 332 15.34 -15.50 4.94
CA ALA A 332 16.38 -15.28 5.94
C ALA A 332 17.81 -15.43 5.37
N GLU A 333 18.03 -16.31 4.39
CA GLU A 333 19.28 -16.41 3.67
C GLU A 333 19.56 -15.17 2.82
N ARG A 334 18.55 -14.64 2.12
CA ARG A 334 18.69 -13.41 1.31
C ARG A 334 18.95 -12.18 2.17
N GLU A 335 18.28 -12.08 3.32
CA GLU A 335 18.51 -11.00 4.28
C GLU A 335 19.93 -11.03 4.82
N ARG A 336 20.42 -12.20 5.24
CA ARG A 336 21.81 -12.37 5.70
C ARG A 336 22.81 -12.06 4.60
N ALA A 337 22.57 -12.53 3.39
CA ALA A 337 23.42 -12.25 2.23
C ALA A 337 23.52 -10.73 1.97
N LEU A 338 22.40 -10.00 1.98
CA LEU A 338 22.37 -8.53 1.87
C LEU A 338 23.15 -7.84 2.98
N SER A 339 23.02 -8.32 4.22
CA SER A 339 23.79 -7.80 5.34
C SER A 339 25.29 -8.07 5.24
N SER A 340 25.68 -9.14 4.52
CA SER A 340 27.08 -9.51 4.27
C SER A 340 27.70 -8.94 2.98
N LEU A 341 26.92 -8.26 2.12
CA LEU A 341 27.36 -7.78 0.80
C LEU A 341 28.34 -6.58 0.84
N GLY A 342 29.11 -6.42 1.91
CA GLY A 342 30.34 -5.62 1.92
C GLY A 342 31.43 -6.29 2.77
N PRO A 343 32.74 -6.06 2.57
CA PRO A 343 33.48 -5.39 1.48
C PRO A 343 34.11 -6.41 0.51
N PHE A 344 33.36 -7.41 0.04
CA PHE A 344 33.88 -8.41 -0.88
C PHE A 344 33.28 -8.25 -2.27
N GLU A 345 34.19 -8.23 -3.25
CA GLU A 345 33.96 -8.47 -4.68
C GLU A 345 33.45 -7.30 -5.54
N ALA A 346 34.37 -6.38 -5.83
CA ALA A 346 34.55 -5.94 -7.21
C ALA A 346 35.16 -7.11 -8.01
N VAL A 347 34.34 -8.09 -8.41
CA VAL A 347 34.75 -9.01 -9.48
C VAL A 347 34.56 -8.25 -10.78
N SER A 348 35.68 -7.73 -11.26
CA SER A 348 35.87 -7.24 -12.62
C SER A 348 35.37 -8.32 -13.60
N SER A 349 34.37 -7.95 -14.41
CA SER A 349 34.06 -8.63 -15.68
C SER A 349 34.66 -7.82 -16.82
#